data_AF-A0A8T5T503-F1
#
_entry.id   AF-A0A8T5T503-F1
#
_cell.length_a   1.000
_cell.length_b   1.000
_cell.length_c   1.000
_cell.angle_alpha   90.00
_cell.angle_beta   90.00
_cell.angle_gamma   90.00
#
_symmetry.space_group_name_H-M   'P 1'
#
loop_
_entity.id
_entity.type
_entity.pdbx_description
1 polymer ?
#
loop_
_entity_poly.entity_id
_entity_poly.type
_entity_poly.pdbx_seq_one_letter_code
_entity_poly.pdbx_strand_id
1 'polypeptide(L)'
;MTFSLNSDKKYILDTNFFISGFEKNPSDFNIFLKIVADMGVKLHVTNFILQEIRWYLRRRIKPPVKIEKVFIKDIRKYKENIGKNSSQSPQMNDLSNILAAKNVNGVVVSSDLQLVKFCELENVPVLISSSFVFLLKTTCENPNHEKLLEKIHDTILSDEIRHSVEKRQTYDPVTRIKKIQEHAINVLQNISETKNVISKKPSSDYHLLSEENNLIDLMNEIEFEFPNYLEQLKDGNLEGLYYELEEAYTALSDLSLELRIALVKQ
;
A
#
# COMPACT_ATOMS: atom_id res chain seq x y z
N MET A 1 -4.46 -13.10 3.53
CA MET A 1 -5.74 -12.45 3.86
C MET A 1 -6.38 -11.98 2.56
N THR A 2 -7.68 -12.22 2.35
CA THR A 2 -8.38 -11.91 1.09
C THR A 2 -8.85 -10.45 1.03
N PHE A 3 -8.33 -9.67 0.07
CA PHE A 3 -8.63 -8.25 -0.14
C PHE A 3 -9.51 -8.02 -1.37
N SER A 4 -10.79 -8.40 -1.30
CA SER A 4 -11.82 -7.87 -2.20
C SER A 4 -12.42 -6.57 -1.65
N LEU A 5 -12.81 -5.65 -2.54
CA LEU A 5 -13.63 -4.49 -2.19
C LEU A 5 -15.05 -4.98 -1.87
N ASN A 6 -15.27 -5.24 -0.59
CA ASN A 6 -16.59 -5.56 -0.08
C ASN A 6 -17.16 -4.27 0.50
N SER A 7 -18.39 -3.89 0.13
CA SER A 7 -19.04 -2.63 0.57
C SER A 7 -19.22 -2.53 2.09
N ASP A 8 -18.98 -3.64 2.81
CA ASP A 8 -18.96 -3.70 4.27
C ASP A 8 -17.58 -3.62 4.92
N LYS A 9 -16.50 -3.69 4.14
CA LYS A 9 -15.15 -3.50 4.67
C LYS A 9 -14.91 -2.04 5.01
N LYS A 10 -14.31 -1.84 6.19
CA LYS A 10 -13.98 -0.53 6.75
C LYS A 10 -12.47 -0.35 6.68
N TYR A 11 -12.02 0.78 6.17
CA TYR A 11 -10.60 1.08 6.02
C TYR A 11 -10.21 2.17 7.03
N ILE A 12 -9.25 1.86 7.89
CA ILE A 12 -8.75 2.74 8.94
C ILE A 12 -7.50 3.43 8.39
N LEU A 13 -7.62 4.72 8.08
CA LEU A 13 -6.55 5.49 7.44
C LEU A 13 -5.58 6.05 8.47
N ASP A 14 -4.29 5.81 8.25
CA ASP A 14 -3.20 6.37 9.03
C ASP A 14 -2.86 7.82 8.63
N THR A 15 -2.15 8.57 9.48
CA THR A 15 -1.72 9.94 9.23
C THR A 15 -0.91 10.05 7.92
N ASN A 16 0.00 9.10 7.67
CA ASN A 16 0.85 9.10 6.48
C ASN A 16 0.06 9.04 5.17
N PHE A 17 -1.08 8.34 5.14
CA PHE A 17 -1.96 8.32 3.97
C PHE A 17 -2.38 9.74 3.56
N PHE A 18 -2.70 10.58 4.55
CA PHE A 18 -3.12 11.96 4.31
C PHE A 18 -1.97 12.86 3.88
N ILE A 19 -0.79 12.68 4.49
CA ILE A 19 0.40 13.47 4.17
C ILE A 19 0.85 13.16 2.73
N SER A 20 1.12 11.88 2.45
CA SER A 20 1.61 11.44 1.14
C SER A 20 0.60 11.73 0.02
N GLY A 21 -0.69 11.55 0.26
CA GLY A 21 -1.72 11.73 -0.76
C GLY A 21 -2.17 13.18 -0.97
N PHE A 22 -2.18 14.02 0.07
CA PHE A 22 -2.98 15.26 0.05
C PHE A 22 -2.33 16.48 0.71
N GLU A 23 -1.12 16.41 1.27
CA GLU A 23 -0.46 17.57 1.88
C GLU A 23 -0.28 18.72 0.89
N LYS A 24 0.21 18.42 -0.32
CA LYS A 24 0.47 19.41 -1.37
C LYS A 24 -0.83 20.02 -1.92
N ASN A 25 -1.87 19.20 -2.08
CA ASN A 25 -3.18 19.62 -2.60
C ASN A 25 -4.34 19.12 -1.71
N PRO A 26 -4.62 19.78 -0.56
CA PRO A 26 -5.68 19.33 0.35
C PRO A 26 -7.11 19.43 -0.23
N SER A 27 -7.29 20.03 -1.42
CA SER A 27 -8.56 20.04 -2.15
C SER A 27 -8.89 18.67 -2.75
N ASP A 28 -7.86 17.95 -3.19
CA ASP A 28 -7.98 16.68 -3.92
C ASP A 28 -8.57 15.61 -3.01
N PHE A 29 -8.37 15.75 -1.69
CA PHE A 29 -9.00 14.90 -0.69
C PHE A 29 -10.53 14.94 -0.76
N ASN A 30 -11.16 16.11 -1.01
CA ASN A 30 -12.62 16.16 -1.15
C ASN A 30 -13.10 15.42 -2.40
N ILE A 31 -12.28 15.41 -3.46
CA ILE A 31 -12.61 14.70 -4.70
C ILE A 31 -12.47 13.20 -4.44
N PHE A 32 -11.37 12.77 -3.82
CA PHE A 32 -11.17 11.40 -3.34
C PHE A 32 -12.35 10.91 -2.48
N LEU A 33 -12.80 11.72 -1.51
CA LEU A 33 -13.93 11.36 -0.65
C LEU A 33 -15.24 11.13 -1.44
N LYS A 34 -15.48 11.89 -2.51
CA LYS A 34 -16.66 11.68 -3.36
C LYS A 34 -16.54 10.35 -4.11
N ILE A 35 -15.39 10.09 -4.71
CA ILE A 35 -15.12 8.84 -5.45
C ILE A 35 -15.34 7.63 -4.52
N VAL A 36 -14.74 7.66 -3.34
CA VAL A 36 -14.82 6.57 -2.37
C VAL A 36 -16.25 6.38 -1.84
N ALA A 37 -17.01 7.48 -1.67
CA ALA A 37 -18.42 7.41 -1.29
C ALA A 37 -19.28 6.80 -2.41
N ASP A 38 -19.05 7.17 -3.67
CA ASP A 38 -19.74 6.62 -4.84
C ASP A 38 -19.46 5.12 -5.00
N MET A 39 -18.26 4.68 -4.61
CA MET A 39 -17.88 3.26 -4.57
C MET A 39 -18.42 2.50 -3.33
N GLY A 40 -19.15 3.17 -2.44
CA GLY A 40 -19.71 2.56 -1.23
C GLY A 40 -18.67 2.16 -0.17
N VAL A 41 -17.46 2.69 -0.25
CA VAL A 41 -16.34 2.33 0.63
C VAL A 41 -16.39 3.13 1.92
N LYS A 42 -16.26 2.45 3.06
CA LYS A 42 -16.36 3.06 4.38
C LYS A 42 -14.97 3.42 4.90
N LEU A 43 -14.67 4.72 4.95
CA LEU A 43 -13.41 5.23 5.51
C LEU A 43 -13.58 5.60 6.98
N HIS A 44 -12.57 5.23 7.77
CA HIS A 44 -12.51 5.47 9.20
C HIS A 44 -11.18 6.13 9.56
N VAL A 45 -11.20 7.02 10.55
CA VAL A 45 -10.00 7.58 11.19
C VAL A 45 -10.21 7.58 12.69
N THR A 46 -9.15 7.49 13.47
CA THR A 46 -9.27 7.65 14.92
C THR A 46 -9.31 9.12 15.31
N ASN A 47 -9.79 9.41 16.52
CA ASN A 47 -9.70 10.74 17.10
C ASN A 47 -8.25 11.24 17.28
N PHE A 48 -7.26 10.35 17.34
CA PHE A 48 -5.83 10.72 17.43
C PHE A 48 -5.30 11.15 16.08
N ILE A 49 -5.51 10.33 15.04
CA ILE A 49 -5.16 10.69 13.66
C ILE A 49 -5.83 12.01 13.27
N LEU A 50 -7.12 12.17 13.58
CA LEU A 50 -7.86 13.41 13.34
C LEU A 50 -7.19 14.65 13.94
N GLN A 51 -6.56 14.53 15.11
CA GLN A 51 -5.85 15.66 15.73
C GLN A 51 -4.60 16.04 14.95
N GLU A 52 -3.85 15.06 14.43
CA GLU A 52 -2.66 15.30 13.63
C GLU A 52 -3.00 15.92 12.28
N ILE A 53 -3.96 15.31 11.57
CA ILE A 53 -4.27 15.69 10.19
C ILE A 53 -5.07 16.99 10.07
N ARG A 54 -5.55 17.55 11.19
CA ARG A 54 -6.29 18.84 11.22
C ARG A 54 -5.48 19.98 10.62
N TRP A 55 -4.18 20.00 10.84
CA TRP A 55 -3.28 21.03 10.33
C TRP A 55 -3.07 20.90 8.83
N TYR A 56 -2.83 19.68 8.35
CA TYR A 56 -2.58 19.36 6.94
C TYR A 56 -3.83 19.57 6.07
N LEU A 57 -4.99 19.12 6.55
CA LEU A 57 -6.23 19.18 5.79
C LEU A 57 -7.04 20.46 6.02
N ARG A 58 -6.54 21.45 6.78
CA ARG A 58 -7.22 22.72 7.08
C ARG A 58 -8.71 22.55 7.45
N ARG A 59 -9.04 21.55 8.28
CA ARG A 59 -10.41 21.19 8.71
C ARG A 59 -11.34 20.64 7.60
N ARG A 60 -10.81 20.02 6.55
CA ARG A 60 -11.59 19.51 5.41
C ARG A 60 -12.13 18.08 5.56
N ILE A 61 -12.09 17.49 6.76
CA ILE A 61 -12.64 16.15 6.98
C ILE A 61 -14.15 16.27 7.17
N LYS A 62 -14.89 15.80 6.18
CA LYS A 62 -16.35 15.81 6.12
C LYS A 62 -16.89 14.38 6.17
N PRO A 63 -18.21 14.18 6.42
CA PRO A 63 -18.86 12.89 6.19
C PRO A 63 -18.68 12.56 4.70
N PRO A 64 -17.75 11.65 4.38
CA PRO A 64 -17.92 10.20 4.51
C PRO A 64 -16.92 9.50 5.45
N VAL A 65 -15.99 10.24 6.07
CA VAL A 65 -15.02 9.66 7.01
C VAL A 65 -15.64 9.52 8.40
N LYS A 66 -15.79 8.30 8.90
CA LYS A 66 -16.26 8.05 10.27
C LYS A 66 -15.11 8.21 11.27
N ILE A 67 -15.36 8.94 12.34
CA ILE A 67 -14.39 9.11 13.43
C ILE A 67 -14.63 8.01 14.46
N GLU A 68 -13.68 7.10 14.60
CA GLU A 68 -13.67 6.09 15.65
C GLU A 68 -13.05 6.66 16.92
N LYS A 69 -13.82 6.63 18.02
CA LYS A 69 -13.34 7.11 19.32
C LYS A 69 -12.56 5.98 20.00
N VAL A 70 -11.26 6.20 20.18
CA VAL A 70 -10.38 5.32 20.96
C VAL A 70 -9.98 6.07 22.23
N PHE A 71 -10.06 5.42 23.39
CA PHE A 71 -9.66 6.03 24.65
C PHE A 71 -8.20 5.72 24.98
N ILE A 72 -7.50 6.70 25.56
CA ILE A 72 -6.10 6.56 26.00
C ILE A 72 -5.93 5.35 26.95
N LYS A 73 -6.90 5.10 27.82
CA LYS A 73 -6.88 3.96 28.76
C LYS A 73 -6.83 2.61 28.03
N ASP A 74 -7.53 2.49 26.90
CA ASP A 74 -7.59 1.24 26.14
C ASP A 74 -6.30 1.02 25.37
N ILE A 75 -5.69 2.11 24.85
CA ILE A 75 -4.35 2.08 24.24
C ILE A 75 -3.29 1.62 25.24
N ARG A 76 -3.30 2.18 26.46
CA ARG A 76 -2.36 1.79 27.52
C ARG A 76 -2.51 0.32 27.91
N LYS A 77 -3.76 -0.12 28.13
CA LYS A 77 -4.05 -1.53 28.44
C LYS A 77 -3.61 -2.46 27.31
N TYR A 78 -3.83 -2.07 26.06
CA TYR A 78 -3.38 -2.84 24.91
C TYR A 78 -1.85 -2.92 24.83
N LYS A 79 -1.16 -1.79 25.03
CA LYS A 79 0.30 -1.72 25.08
C LYS A 79 0.91 -2.58 26.18
N GLU A 80 0.25 -2.72 27.33
CA GLU A 80 0.68 -3.59 28.42
C GLU A 80 0.53 -5.09 28.07
N ASN A 81 -0.48 -5.45 27.27
CA ASN A 81 -0.76 -6.83 26.87
C ASN A 81 0.14 -7.32 25.72
N ILE A 82 0.62 -6.42 24.89
CA ILE A 82 1.60 -6.72 23.85
C ILE A 82 2.97 -6.79 24.55
N GLY A 83 3.46 -8.01 24.78
CA GLY A 83 4.73 -8.26 25.46
C GLY A 83 5.89 -7.43 24.90
N LYS A 84 6.90 -7.14 25.74
CA LYS A 84 8.07 -6.27 25.48
C LYS A 84 9.02 -6.71 24.34
N ASN A 85 8.60 -7.61 23.45
CA ASN A 85 9.48 -8.29 22.51
C ASN A 85 9.69 -7.57 21.17
N SER A 86 9.24 -6.31 21.01
CA SER A 86 9.64 -5.48 19.88
C SER A 86 10.59 -4.38 20.34
N SER A 87 11.78 -4.33 19.73
CA SER A 87 12.82 -3.33 20.00
C SER A 87 12.38 -1.89 19.70
N GLN A 88 11.23 -1.69 19.04
CA GLN A 88 10.53 -0.42 18.92
C GLN A 88 9.04 -0.65 19.19
N SER A 89 8.51 0.02 20.21
CA SER A 89 7.09 -0.02 20.56
C SER A 89 6.33 0.94 19.63
N PRO A 90 5.20 0.53 19.03
CA PRO A 90 4.40 1.42 18.18
C PRO A 90 3.99 2.69 18.92
N GLN A 91 3.84 3.77 18.18
CA GLN A 91 3.41 5.05 18.72
C GLN A 91 1.94 5.01 19.14
N MET A 92 1.50 6.01 19.89
CA MET A 92 0.10 6.10 20.35
C MET A 92 -0.90 6.09 19.17
N ASN A 93 -0.56 6.71 18.06
CA ASN A 93 -1.41 6.78 16.87
C ASN A 93 -1.52 5.41 16.20
N ASP A 94 -0.40 4.71 16.02
CA ASP A 94 -0.32 3.34 15.51
C ASP A 94 -1.22 2.40 16.30
N LEU A 95 -1.06 2.42 17.64
CA LEU A 95 -1.87 1.61 18.55
C LEU A 95 -3.35 1.99 18.48
N SER A 96 -3.66 3.28 18.27
CA SER A 96 -5.05 3.72 18.09
C SER A 96 -5.66 3.14 16.82
N ASN A 97 -4.92 3.11 15.71
CA ASN A 97 -5.38 2.54 14.44
C ASN A 97 -5.61 1.03 14.55
N ILE A 98 -4.68 0.32 15.19
CA ILE A 98 -4.79 -1.13 15.43
C ILE A 98 -6.03 -1.45 16.27
N LEU A 99 -6.25 -0.72 17.37
CA LEU A 99 -7.43 -0.91 18.22
C LEU A 99 -8.73 -0.59 17.48
N ALA A 100 -8.75 0.49 16.71
CA ALA A 100 -9.92 0.84 15.89
C ALA A 100 -10.22 -0.26 14.88
N ALA A 101 -9.21 -0.78 14.18
CA ALA A 101 -9.36 -1.86 13.21
C ALA A 101 -9.92 -3.13 13.86
N LYS A 102 -9.39 -3.53 15.03
CA LYS A 102 -9.94 -4.66 15.80
C LYS A 102 -11.41 -4.44 16.19
N ASN A 103 -11.77 -3.24 16.66
CA ASN A 103 -13.12 -2.93 17.10
C ASN A 103 -14.16 -2.93 15.98
N VAL A 104 -13.78 -2.48 14.78
CA VAL A 104 -14.71 -2.36 13.66
C VAL A 104 -14.61 -3.51 12.66
N ASN A 105 -13.72 -4.48 12.93
CA ASN A 105 -13.31 -5.53 11.99
C ASN A 105 -12.89 -4.95 10.63
N GLY A 106 -12.00 -3.95 10.68
CA GLY A 106 -11.54 -3.21 9.51
C GLY A 106 -10.10 -3.51 9.13
N VAL A 107 -9.65 -2.86 8.06
CA VAL A 107 -8.31 -2.97 7.49
C VAL A 107 -7.55 -1.67 7.75
N VAL A 108 -6.38 -1.76 8.35
CA VAL A 108 -5.47 -0.61 8.50
C VAL A 108 -4.87 -0.27 7.14
N VAL A 109 -4.84 1.01 6.76
CA VAL A 109 -4.16 1.50 5.57
C VAL A 109 -3.00 2.38 6.01
N SER A 110 -1.76 1.95 5.78
CA SER A 110 -0.58 2.71 6.16
C SER A 110 0.63 2.41 5.27
N SER A 111 1.46 3.43 5.11
CA SER A 111 2.77 3.36 4.46
C SER A 111 3.92 3.13 5.45
N ASP A 112 3.65 3.16 6.76
CA ASP A 112 4.66 2.87 7.79
C ASP A 112 4.83 1.37 7.97
N LEU A 113 6.00 0.86 7.57
CA LEU A 113 6.32 -0.56 7.67
C LEU A 113 6.39 -1.09 9.10
N GLN A 114 6.65 -0.23 10.09
CA GLN A 114 6.59 -0.66 11.49
C GLN A 114 5.16 -1.01 11.87
N LEU A 115 4.21 -0.13 11.52
CA LEU A 115 2.80 -0.37 11.72
C LEU A 115 2.32 -1.57 10.90
N VAL A 116 2.74 -1.69 9.62
CA VAL A 116 2.39 -2.85 8.78
C VAL A 116 2.85 -4.17 9.43
N LYS A 117 4.13 -4.29 9.78
CA LYS A 117 4.67 -5.50 10.41
C LYS A 117 3.99 -5.80 11.74
N PHE A 118 3.71 -4.76 12.52
CA PHE A 118 3.03 -4.93 13.80
C PHE A 118 1.59 -5.43 13.63
N CYS A 119 0.85 -4.89 12.66
CA CYS A 119 -0.47 -5.39 12.29
C CYS A 119 -0.42 -6.87 11.87
N GLU A 120 0.57 -7.26 11.06
CA GLU A 120 0.75 -8.65 10.65
C GLU A 120 1.02 -9.59 11.83
N LEU A 121 1.91 -9.20 12.74
CA LEU A 121 2.20 -9.95 13.97
C LEU A 121 0.96 -10.12 14.85
N GLU A 122 0.12 -9.08 14.92
CA GLU A 122 -1.12 -9.06 15.71
C GLU A 122 -2.34 -9.63 14.97
N ASN A 123 -2.15 -10.20 13.77
CA ASN A 123 -3.20 -10.71 12.88
C ASN A 123 -4.31 -9.68 12.57
N VAL A 124 -3.94 -8.40 12.47
CA VAL A 124 -4.83 -7.32 12.05
C VAL A 124 -4.66 -7.10 10.55
N PRO A 125 -5.76 -7.10 9.77
CA PRO A 125 -5.68 -6.82 8.34
C PRO A 125 -5.06 -5.46 8.07
N VAL A 126 -4.06 -5.44 7.19
CA VAL A 126 -3.35 -4.23 6.79
C VAL A 126 -3.11 -4.20 5.29
N LEU A 127 -3.17 -3.00 4.72
CA LEU A 127 -2.91 -2.70 3.33
C LEU A 127 -1.96 -1.50 3.26
N ILE A 128 -0.99 -1.58 2.35
CA ILE A 128 -0.14 -0.44 2.02
C ILE A 128 -0.97 0.62 1.31
N SER A 129 -0.68 1.91 1.56
CA SER A 129 -1.47 3.02 1.06
C SER A 129 -1.58 3.03 -0.47
N SER A 130 -0.46 2.86 -1.19
CA SER A 130 -0.49 2.76 -2.65
C SER A 130 -1.34 1.57 -3.12
N SER A 131 -1.17 0.39 -2.51
CA SER A 131 -1.98 -0.80 -2.82
C SER A 131 -3.48 -0.60 -2.56
N PHE A 132 -3.84 0.16 -1.53
CA PHE A 132 -5.23 0.54 -1.27
C PHE A 132 -5.80 1.44 -2.37
N VAL A 133 -5.06 2.45 -2.82
CA VAL A 133 -5.51 3.30 -3.94
C VAL A 133 -5.54 2.52 -5.25
N PHE A 134 -4.61 1.59 -5.45
CA PHE A 134 -4.63 0.67 -6.58
C PHE A 134 -5.87 -0.23 -6.57
N LEU A 135 -6.27 -0.75 -5.41
CA LEU A 135 -7.52 -1.50 -5.23
C LEU A 135 -8.73 -0.64 -5.59
N LEU A 136 -8.76 0.64 -5.19
CA LEU A 136 -9.83 1.57 -5.60
C LEU A 136 -9.82 1.81 -7.11
N LYS A 137 -8.65 2.04 -7.71
CA LYS A 137 -8.50 2.27 -9.15
C LYS A 137 -9.06 1.11 -9.96
N THR A 138 -8.63 -0.10 -9.64
CA THR A 138 -8.96 -1.35 -10.38
C THR A 138 -10.41 -1.80 -10.28
N THR A 139 -11.15 -1.27 -9.31
CA THR A 139 -12.57 -1.59 -9.08
C THR A 139 -13.48 -0.41 -9.41
N CYS A 140 -12.91 0.72 -9.81
CA CYS A 140 -13.65 1.90 -10.20
C CYS A 140 -14.18 1.74 -11.62
N GLU A 141 -15.50 1.80 -11.80
CA GLU A 141 -16.14 1.69 -13.12
C GLU A 141 -16.17 3.04 -13.88
N ASN A 142 -15.98 4.16 -13.17
CA ASN A 142 -16.03 5.50 -13.77
C ASN A 142 -14.63 5.92 -14.28
N PRO A 143 -14.43 6.13 -15.61
CA PRO A 143 -13.12 6.46 -16.17
C PRO A 143 -12.54 7.79 -15.68
N ASN A 144 -13.39 8.77 -15.34
CA ASN A 144 -12.93 10.05 -14.81
C ASN A 144 -12.41 9.91 -13.38
N HIS A 145 -13.04 9.03 -12.58
CA HIS A 145 -12.60 8.72 -11.23
C HIS A 145 -11.31 7.90 -11.26
N GLU A 146 -11.21 6.94 -12.19
CA GLU A 146 -10.02 6.11 -12.39
C GLU A 146 -8.77 6.95 -12.66
N LYS A 147 -8.83 7.92 -13.59
CA LYS A 147 -7.70 8.84 -13.87
C LYS A 147 -7.25 9.63 -12.65
N LEU A 148 -8.20 10.01 -11.79
CA LEU A 148 -7.86 10.75 -10.58
C LEU A 148 -7.25 9.84 -9.51
N LEU A 149 -7.77 8.62 -9.37
CA LEU A 149 -7.20 7.59 -8.50
C LEU A 149 -5.80 7.17 -8.96
N GLU A 150 -5.54 7.13 -10.26
CA GLU A 150 -4.21 6.91 -10.83
C GLU A 150 -3.21 7.98 -10.39
N LYS A 151 -3.58 9.26 -10.52
CA LYS A 151 -2.73 10.36 -10.07
C LYS A 151 -2.43 10.28 -8.56
N ILE A 152 -3.42 9.94 -7.74
CA ILE A 152 -3.24 9.75 -6.29
C ILE A 152 -2.33 8.54 -6.01
N HIS A 153 -2.56 7.43 -6.70
CA HIS A 153 -1.75 6.22 -6.60
C HIS A 153 -0.29 6.53 -6.87
N ASP A 154 0.02 7.19 -7.98
CA ASP A 154 1.39 7.49 -8.38
C ASP A 154 2.06 8.46 -7.40
N THR A 155 1.29 9.43 -6.88
CA THR A 155 1.78 10.35 -5.85
C THR A 155 2.17 9.61 -4.58
N ILE A 156 1.30 8.74 -4.07
CA ILE A 156 1.55 7.99 -2.84
C ILE A 156 2.69 6.98 -3.05
N LEU A 157 2.67 6.22 -4.14
CA LEU A 157 3.70 5.24 -4.46
C LEU A 157 5.08 5.89 -4.60
N SER A 158 5.16 7.02 -5.31
CA SER A 158 6.41 7.77 -5.45
C SER A 158 6.94 8.25 -4.09
N ASP A 159 6.04 8.71 -3.22
CA ASP A 159 6.41 9.14 -1.87
C ASP A 159 6.89 7.97 -1.00
N GLU A 160 6.22 6.82 -1.08
CA GLU A 160 6.60 5.58 -0.40
C GLU A 160 7.97 5.06 -0.84
N ILE A 161 8.23 5.04 -2.15
CA ILE A 161 9.52 4.64 -2.72
C ILE A 161 10.60 5.61 -2.28
N ARG A 162 10.36 6.93 -2.42
CA ARG A 162 11.30 7.97 -2.02
C ARG A 162 11.66 7.85 -0.53
N HIS A 163 10.66 7.76 0.33
CA HIS A 163 10.88 7.57 1.77
C HIS A 163 11.58 6.26 2.10
N SER A 164 11.40 5.23 1.28
CA SER A 164 12.12 3.97 1.44
C SER A 164 13.60 4.08 1.12
N VAL A 165 13.95 4.86 0.09
CA VAL A 165 15.35 5.14 -0.28
C VAL A 165 16.02 6.10 0.71
N GLU A 166 15.30 7.09 1.24
CA GLU A 166 15.81 8.09 2.17
C GLU A 166 16.04 7.56 3.59
N LYS A 167 15.13 6.73 4.13
CA LYS A 167 15.21 6.21 5.52
C LYS A 167 15.96 4.88 5.63
N ARG A 168 17.19 4.82 5.11
CA ARG A 168 18.08 3.63 5.14
C ARG A 168 18.38 3.11 6.56
N GLN A 169 18.15 3.90 7.60
CA GLN A 169 18.58 3.60 8.97
C GLN A 169 17.68 2.61 9.73
N THR A 170 16.43 2.39 9.29
CA THR A 170 15.46 1.57 10.06
C THR A 170 15.05 0.28 9.36
N TYR A 171 15.01 0.29 8.02
CA TYR A 171 14.84 -0.91 7.20
C TYR A 171 15.59 -0.72 5.88
N ASP A 172 16.05 -1.83 5.33
CA ASP A 172 16.61 -1.89 3.99
C ASP A 172 15.56 -1.46 2.93
N PRO A 173 15.88 -0.51 2.02
CA PRO A 173 14.97 -0.05 0.97
C PRO A 173 14.37 -1.17 0.12
N VAL A 174 15.13 -2.24 -0.17
CA VAL A 174 14.65 -3.36 -0.99
C VAL A 174 13.53 -4.10 -0.27
N THR A 175 13.72 -4.40 1.02
CA THR A 175 12.68 -4.99 1.87
C THR A 175 11.40 -4.15 1.87
N ARG A 176 11.52 -2.82 1.84
CA ARG A 176 10.36 -1.92 1.81
C ARG A 176 9.60 -2.00 0.49
N ILE A 177 10.32 -1.89 -0.61
CA ILE A 177 9.76 -1.94 -1.97
C ILE A 177 9.11 -3.29 -2.23
N LYS A 178 9.78 -4.39 -1.83
CA LYS A 178 9.22 -5.74 -1.92
C LYS A 178 7.90 -5.85 -1.18
N LYS A 179 7.78 -5.27 0.01
CA LYS A 179 6.52 -5.27 0.76
C LYS A 179 5.41 -4.51 0.03
N ILE A 180 5.71 -3.35 -0.55
CA ILE A 180 4.77 -2.58 -1.37
C ILE A 180 4.25 -3.45 -2.54
N GLN A 181 5.17 -4.11 -3.24
CA GLN A 181 4.85 -5.00 -4.36
C GLN A 181 4.04 -6.22 -3.93
N GLU A 182 4.40 -6.89 -2.83
CA GLU A 182 3.64 -8.01 -2.25
C GLU A 182 2.18 -7.62 -1.99
N HIS A 183 1.92 -6.44 -1.42
CA HIS A 183 0.56 -5.97 -1.20
C HIS A 183 -0.18 -5.65 -2.50
N ALA A 184 0.49 -5.13 -3.53
CA ALA A 184 -0.11 -4.90 -4.85
C ALA A 184 -0.47 -6.23 -5.55
N ILE A 185 0.42 -7.22 -5.51
CA ILE A 185 0.17 -8.58 -6.04
C ILE A 185 -1.00 -9.23 -5.31
N ASN A 186 -1.03 -9.16 -3.99
CA ASN A 186 -2.14 -9.67 -3.20
C ASN A 186 -3.48 -9.02 -3.62
N VAL A 187 -3.50 -7.72 -3.88
CA VAL A 187 -4.70 -7.04 -4.40
C VAL A 187 -5.10 -7.62 -5.76
N LEU A 188 -4.16 -7.79 -6.68
CA LEU A 188 -4.43 -8.35 -8.01
C LEU A 188 -4.97 -9.79 -7.96
N GLN A 189 -4.33 -10.67 -7.18
CA GLN A 189 -4.76 -12.06 -6.99
C GLN A 189 -6.18 -12.15 -6.41
N ASN A 190 -6.50 -11.29 -5.45
CA ASN A 190 -7.85 -11.27 -4.88
C ASN A 190 -8.90 -10.75 -5.86
N ILE A 191 -8.55 -9.81 -6.74
CA ILE A 191 -9.46 -9.32 -7.78
C ILE A 191 -9.72 -10.41 -8.83
N SER A 192 -8.69 -11.16 -9.25
CA SER A 192 -8.84 -12.26 -10.20
C SER A 192 -9.61 -13.44 -9.59
N GLU A 193 -9.36 -13.79 -8.32
CA GLU A 193 -10.15 -14.79 -7.59
C GLU A 193 -11.63 -14.40 -7.44
N THR A 194 -11.92 -13.12 -7.23
CA THR A 194 -13.31 -12.62 -7.12
C THR A 194 -14.03 -12.64 -8.48
N LYS A 195 -13.30 -12.50 -9.60
CA LYS A 195 -13.83 -12.69 -10.96
C LYS A 195 -13.99 -14.17 -11.32
N ASN A 196 -13.19 -15.05 -10.74
CA ASN A 196 -13.16 -16.49 -11.02
C ASN A 196 -13.96 -17.37 -10.04
N VAL A 197 -14.98 -16.83 -9.36
CA VAL A 197 -15.93 -17.65 -8.58
C VAL A 197 -16.91 -18.41 -9.50
N ILE A 198 -16.39 -19.08 -10.53
CA ILE A 198 -16.91 -20.31 -11.13
C ILE A 198 -15.70 -21.17 -11.50
N SER A 199 -15.08 -21.82 -10.51
CA SER A 199 -14.67 -23.24 -10.55
C SER A 199 -13.55 -23.52 -9.54
N LYS A 200 -13.80 -24.49 -8.66
CA LYS A 200 -12.85 -25.04 -7.71
C LYS A 200 -11.92 -26.02 -8.43
N LYS A 201 -10.61 -25.98 -8.13
CA LYS A 201 -9.92 -26.92 -7.21
C LYS A 201 -8.39 -26.69 -7.21
N PRO A 202 -7.69 -27.16 -6.17
CA PRO A 202 -6.31 -26.78 -5.88
C PRO A 202 -5.30 -27.74 -6.51
N SER A 203 -4.18 -27.21 -6.97
CA SER A 203 -2.92 -27.95 -7.06
C SER A 203 -1.75 -26.98 -7.12
N SER A 204 -0.78 -27.22 -6.25
CA SER A 204 0.61 -26.81 -6.43
C SER A 204 1.12 -27.23 -7.81
N ASP A 205 1.82 -26.32 -8.48
CA ASP A 205 3.00 -26.55 -9.34
C ASP A 205 3.05 -25.44 -10.42
N TYR A 206 4.16 -24.70 -10.42
CA TYR A 206 4.61 -23.73 -11.43
C TYR A 206 3.61 -22.63 -11.89
N HIS A 207 4.04 -21.38 -11.74
CA HIS A 207 3.36 -20.20 -12.29
C HIS A 207 2.99 -20.43 -13.77
N LEU A 208 1.68 -20.41 -14.06
CA LEU A 208 1.06 -20.97 -15.28
C LEU A 208 1.32 -20.15 -16.56
N LEU A 209 1.98 -18.99 -16.47
CA LEU A 209 2.24 -18.09 -17.59
C LEU A 209 3.73 -17.96 -17.86
N SER A 210 4.14 -18.10 -19.12
CA SER A 210 5.54 -17.90 -19.53
C SER A 210 5.99 -16.47 -19.24
N GLU A 211 5.09 -15.51 -19.40
CA GLU A 211 5.29 -14.09 -19.15
C GLU A 211 5.53 -13.80 -17.65
N GLU A 212 4.92 -14.59 -16.77
CA GLU A 212 5.12 -14.48 -15.31
C GLU A 212 6.51 -15.00 -14.92
N ASN A 213 6.93 -16.13 -15.49
CA ASN A 213 8.28 -16.67 -15.26
C ASN A 213 9.36 -15.74 -15.82
N ASN A 214 9.16 -15.16 -17.01
CA ASN A 214 10.09 -14.20 -17.61
C ASN A 214 10.25 -12.93 -16.75
N LEU A 215 9.17 -12.45 -16.16
CA LEU A 215 9.22 -11.30 -15.26
C LEU A 215 9.98 -11.64 -13.97
N ILE A 216 9.77 -12.83 -13.41
CA ILE A 216 10.49 -13.32 -12.23
C ILE A 216 11.99 -13.45 -12.53
N ASP A 217 12.36 -13.98 -13.70
CA ASP A 217 13.75 -14.15 -14.10
C ASP A 217 14.46 -12.80 -14.28
N LEU A 218 13.82 -11.82 -14.95
CA LEU A 218 14.38 -10.47 -15.07
C LEU A 218 14.52 -9.79 -13.70
N MET A 219 13.58 -10.01 -12.78
CA MET A 219 13.68 -9.49 -11.42
C MET A 219 14.87 -10.08 -10.65
N ASN A 220 15.14 -11.37 -10.82
CA ASN A 220 16.29 -12.03 -10.22
C ASN A 220 17.62 -11.53 -10.82
N GLU A 221 17.63 -11.22 -12.12
CA GLU A 221 18.79 -10.65 -12.82
C GLU A 221 19.11 -9.25 -12.29
N ILE A 222 18.11 -8.37 -12.17
CA ILE A 222 18.27 -7.03 -11.58
C ILE A 222 18.73 -7.12 -10.12
N GLU A 223 18.22 -8.09 -9.35
CA GLU A 223 18.67 -8.35 -7.97
C GLU A 223 20.16 -8.73 -7.92
N PHE A 224 20.62 -9.52 -8.90
CA PHE A 224 22.01 -9.94 -8.99
C PHE A 224 22.95 -8.80 -9.40
N GLU A 225 22.51 -7.86 -10.25
CA GLU A 225 23.32 -6.74 -10.71
C GLU A 225 23.36 -5.54 -9.74
N PHE A 226 22.42 -5.49 -8.79
CA PHE A 226 22.30 -4.40 -7.83
C PHE A 226 23.58 -4.04 -7.05
N PRO A 227 24.43 -5.00 -6.62
CA PRO A 227 25.73 -4.69 -6.02
C PRO A 227 26.65 -3.88 -6.96
N ASN A 228 26.66 -4.18 -8.26
CA ASN A 228 27.46 -3.46 -9.24
C ASN A 228 26.95 -2.03 -9.43
N TYR A 229 25.63 -1.83 -9.44
CA TYR A 229 25.03 -0.48 -9.51
C TYR A 229 25.44 0.39 -8.31
N LEU A 230 25.56 -0.21 -7.13
CA LEU A 230 26.05 0.49 -5.93
C LEU A 230 27.54 0.84 -6.00
N GLU A 231 28.35 0.01 -6.67
CA GLU A 231 29.75 0.33 -6.96
C GLU A 231 29.86 1.46 -7.97
N GLN A 232 29.14 1.41 -9.10
CA GLN A 232 29.10 2.48 -10.09
C GLN A 232 28.67 3.83 -9.49
N LEU A 233 27.70 3.82 -8.57
CA LEU A 233 27.27 5.02 -7.85
C LEU A 233 28.33 5.57 -6.90
N LYS A 234 29.13 4.71 -6.25
CA LYS A 234 30.26 5.12 -5.40
C LYS A 234 31.42 5.67 -6.22
N ASP A 235 31.62 5.11 -7.40
CA ASP A 235 32.70 5.50 -8.32
C ASP A 235 32.34 6.75 -9.16
N GLY A 236 31.13 7.28 -8.99
CA GLY A 236 30.67 8.51 -9.65
C GLY A 236 30.30 8.32 -11.12
N ASN A 237 30.19 7.07 -11.58
CA ASN A 237 29.78 6.75 -12.95
C ASN A 237 28.25 6.79 -13.10
N LEU A 238 27.69 8.00 -12.94
CA LEU A 238 26.24 8.22 -12.92
C LEU A 238 25.59 8.04 -14.30
N GLU A 239 26.34 8.25 -15.37
CA GLU A 239 25.84 8.19 -16.74
C GLU A 239 25.66 6.73 -17.19
N GLY A 240 26.63 5.84 -16.91
CA GLY A 240 26.49 4.41 -17.14
C GLY A 240 25.35 3.79 -16.33
N LEU A 241 25.28 4.12 -15.04
CA LEU A 241 24.21 3.68 -14.15
C LEU A 241 22.82 4.14 -14.61
N TYR A 242 22.72 5.36 -15.14
CA TYR A 242 21.46 5.89 -15.68
C TYR A 242 20.97 5.02 -16.84
N TYR A 243 21.84 4.65 -17.78
CA TYR A 243 21.48 3.81 -18.92
C TYR A 243 21.07 2.39 -18.50
N GLU A 244 21.82 1.78 -17.58
CA GLU A 244 21.51 0.42 -17.08
C GLU A 244 20.14 0.40 -16.36
N LEU A 245 19.83 1.41 -15.54
CA LEU A 245 18.55 1.52 -14.87
C LEU A 245 17.39 1.85 -15.83
N GLU A 246 17.64 2.66 -16.86
CA GLU A 246 16.65 2.98 -17.89
C GLU A 246 16.31 1.75 -18.75
N GLU A 247 17.31 0.94 -19.08
CA GLU A 247 17.14 -0.33 -19.80
C GLU A 247 16.35 -1.34 -18.95
N ALA A 248 16.73 -1.54 -17.68
CA ALA A 248 16.02 -2.41 -16.76
C ALA A 248 14.57 -1.96 -16.55
N TYR A 249 14.34 -0.65 -16.43
CA TYR A 249 12.98 -0.09 -16.31
C TYR A 249 12.14 -0.35 -17.57
N THR A 250 12.73 -0.18 -18.75
CA THR A 250 12.04 -0.41 -20.02
C THR A 250 11.66 -1.88 -20.16
N ALA A 251 12.59 -2.80 -19.90
CA ALA A 251 12.35 -4.24 -19.95
C ALA A 251 11.28 -4.70 -18.94
N LEU A 252 11.32 -4.17 -17.71
CA LEU A 252 10.29 -4.45 -16.69
C LEU A 252 8.91 -3.91 -17.11
N SER A 253 8.86 -2.72 -17.70
CA SER A 253 7.63 -2.10 -18.18
C SER A 253 7.01 -2.93 -19.31
N ASP A 254 7.82 -3.39 -20.25
CA ASP A 254 7.38 -4.17 -21.41
C ASP A 254 6.88 -5.57 -20.97
N LEU A 255 7.63 -6.30 -20.15
CA LEU A 255 7.19 -7.60 -19.63
C LEU A 255 5.95 -7.48 -18.73
N SER A 256 5.82 -6.39 -17.96
CA SER A 256 4.61 -6.09 -17.18
C SER A 256 3.40 -5.85 -18.08
N LEU A 257 3.60 -5.23 -19.24
CA LEU A 257 2.54 -5.01 -20.23
C LEU A 257 2.15 -6.31 -20.93
N GLU A 258 3.13 -7.12 -21.33
CA GLU A 258 2.91 -8.44 -21.96
C GLU A 258 2.13 -9.37 -21.03
N LEU A 259 2.53 -9.47 -19.76
CA LEU A 259 1.80 -10.21 -18.75
C LEU A 259 0.37 -9.69 -18.60
N ARG A 260 0.17 -8.37 -18.62
CA ARG A 260 -1.17 -7.74 -18.61
C ARG A 260 -2.01 -8.18 -19.80
N ILE A 261 -1.44 -8.19 -21.00
CA ILE A 261 -2.14 -8.60 -22.23
C ILE A 261 -2.47 -10.09 -22.18
N ALA A 262 -1.54 -10.94 -21.73
CA ALA A 262 -1.73 -12.38 -21.58
C ALA A 262 -2.87 -12.70 -20.60
N LEU A 263 -2.92 -11.99 -19.48
CA LEU A 263 -3.98 -12.12 -18.46
C LEU A 263 -5.35 -11.61 -18.93
N VAL A 264 -5.42 -10.68 -19.89
CA VAL A 264 -6.68 -10.17 -20.48
C VAL A 264 -7.21 -11.08 -21.59
N LYS A 265 -6.35 -11.89 -22.22
CA LYS A 265 -6.72 -12.82 -23.31
C LYS A 265 -7.24 -14.18 -22.83
N GLN A 266 -7.21 -14.44 -21.53
CA GLN A 266 -7.82 -15.62 -20.89
C GLN A 266 -9.27 -15.32 -20.48
#